data_AF-A0AAV9A8Q0-F1
#
_entry.id   AF-A0AAV9A8Q0-F1
#
_cell.length_a   1.000
_cell.length_b   1.000
_cell.length_c   1.000
_cell.angle_alpha   90.00
_cell.angle_beta   90.00
_cell.angle_gamma   90.00
#
_symmetry.space_group_name_H-M   'P 1'
#
loop_
_entity.id
_entity.type
_entity.pdbx_description
1 polymer ?
#
loop_
_entity_poly.entity_id
_entity_poly.type
_entity_poly.pdbx_seq_one_letter_code
_entity_poly.pdbx_strand_id
1 'polypeptide(L)'
;MVAESVGASVILIINNRKELYKMVCDSNETNLHINIPAVMLPRDVGERLETYLKRGTPVAVQLYSPDRPLVDTAEVFLWLMAVGTILCASYWSAWSAREESLEYLKLLKDAPDDLPIMEDTGSSGVLDISATSAVLFALFASCFLMLLYKLMSFWFIELLVVIFSIGGVEGLRNCLVALLSRWFKRAGESFIKLPIVGAVSYLTLVVLPFCIVFAVIWAVYRRISLAWIGQDILGIALIVSVLQIIHVRTLKVGTILLGCTFLYDIFWVFISKVFFHESVMIVVARGDKSGEDGVPMLLKIPRMFDPWGGYSIIGFGDILLPGLLIAFSLRYDWAANKNLRSGYFLWSMVAYGFGLLTTYVALNLMDGHGQPALLYIVPFTLGTIWALGRKRGELRNLWRGEPVRVCPHCIRSKT
;
A
#
# COMPACT_ATOMS: atom_id res chain seq x y z
N MET A 1 2.49 7.72 -46.77
CA MET A 1 3.74 7.26 -46.10
C MET A 1 4.72 6.65 -47.12
N VAL A 2 6.03 6.61 -46.87
CA VAL A 2 6.98 5.90 -47.77
C VAL A 2 6.61 4.42 -47.92
N ALA A 3 6.30 3.73 -46.82
CA ALA A 3 5.89 2.31 -46.84
C ALA A 3 4.64 2.04 -47.71
N GLU A 4 3.67 2.95 -47.69
CA GLU A 4 2.47 2.90 -48.52
C GLU A 4 2.80 3.05 -50.01
N SER A 5 3.73 3.96 -50.35
CA SER A 5 4.18 4.15 -51.73
C SER A 5 4.93 2.96 -52.33
N VAL A 6 5.48 2.08 -51.49
CA VAL A 6 6.10 0.80 -51.89
C VAL A 6 5.14 -0.39 -51.84
N GLY A 7 3.83 -0.16 -51.63
CA GLY A 7 2.80 -1.19 -51.69
C GLY A 7 2.71 -2.07 -50.45
N ALA A 8 3.21 -1.63 -49.30
CA ALA A 8 3.11 -2.39 -48.05
C ALA A 8 1.66 -2.49 -47.57
N SER A 9 1.23 -3.68 -47.17
CA SER A 9 -0.14 -3.92 -46.68
C SER A 9 -0.32 -3.55 -45.19
N VAL A 10 0.75 -3.62 -44.39
CA VAL A 10 0.80 -3.36 -42.94
C VAL A 10 2.21 -2.87 -42.57
N ILE A 11 2.31 -2.00 -41.55
CA ILE A 11 3.58 -1.63 -40.92
C ILE A 11 3.66 -2.24 -39.52
N LEU A 12 4.76 -2.95 -39.23
CA LEU A 12 5.13 -3.39 -37.88
C LEU A 12 6.24 -2.48 -37.35
N ILE A 13 5.98 -1.80 -36.24
CA ILE A 13 6.93 -0.90 -35.58
C ILE A 13 7.43 -1.58 -34.32
N ILE A 14 8.73 -1.89 -34.24
CA ILE A 14 9.32 -2.45 -33.03
C ILE A 14 9.58 -1.31 -32.05
N ASN A 15 8.98 -1.39 -30.87
CA ASN A 15 9.19 -0.43 -29.80
C ASN A 15 10.57 -0.63 -29.15
N ASN A 16 11.12 0.44 -28.59
CA ASN A 16 12.37 0.39 -27.83
C ASN A 16 12.16 -0.13 -26.39
N ARG A 17 10.90 -0.25 -25.94
CA ARG A 17 10.51 -0.73 -24.60
C ARG A 17 9.86 -2.12 -24.65
N LYS A 18 9.87 -2.81 -23.51
CA LYS A 18 9.30 -4.16 -23.34
C LYS A 18 7.77 -4.17 -23.18
N GLU A 19 7.17 -3.04 -22.86
CA GLU A 19 5.71 -2.96 -22.72
C GLU A 19 5.01 -2.67 -24.05
N LEU A 20 3.78 -3.17 -24.18
CA LEU A 20 2.88 -2.78 -25.24
C LEU A 20 2.43 -1.33 -25.02
N TYR A 21 2.92 -0.44 -25.87
CA TYR A 21 2.48 0.94 -25.89
C TYR A 21 1.26 1.09 -26.79
N LYS A 22 0.18 1.69 -26.29
CA LYS A 22 -0.98 2.03 -27.12
C LYS A 22 -0.58 3.19 -28.02
N MET A 23 -0.64 3.01 -29.33
CA MET A 23 -0.56 4.13 -30.26
C MET A 23 -1.80 4.99 -30.05
N VAL A 24 -1.62 6.20 -29.53
CA VAL A 24 -2.69 7.18 -29.34
C VAL A 24 -2.47 8.30 -30.34
N CYS A 25 -3.51 8.67 -31.08
CA CYS A 25 -3.53 9.94 -31.81
C CYS A 25 -4.04 10.99 -30.82
N ASP A 26 -3.35 12.12 -30.69
CA ASP A 26 -3.86 13.22 -29.88
C ASP A 26 -5.15 13.76 -30.50
N SER A 27 -6.07 14.25 -29.67
CA SER A 27 -7.41 14.67 -30.10
C SER A 27 -7.40 15.82 -31.11
N ASN A 28 -6.29 16.57 -31.17
CA ASN A 28 -6.08 17.64 -32.14
C ASN A 28 -5.36 17.19 -33.42
N GLU A 29 -4.86 15.95 -33.49
CA GLU A 29 -4.24 15.36 -34.68
C GLU A 29 -5.28 14.59 -35.49
N THR A 30 -6.24 15.31 -36.06
CA THR A 30 -7.38 14.73 -36.78
C THR A 30 -7.08 14.32 -38.23
N ASN A 31 -5.91 14.65 -38.76
CA ASN A 31 -5.58 14.47 -40.19
C ASN A 31 -4.28 13.70 -40.43
N LEU A 32 -4.18 12.49 -39.88
CA LEU A 32 -3.22 11.50 -40.37
C LEU A 32 -3.92 10.61 -41.39
N HIS A 33 -3.78 10.95 -42.69
CA HIS A 33 -4.17 10.06 -43.79
C HIS A 33 -3.24 8.83 -43.81
N ILE A 34 -3.53 7.86 -42.96
CA ILE A 34 -2.83 6.57 -42.90
C ILE A 34 -3.82 5.50 -43.39
N ASN A 35 -3.63 5.02 -44.62
CA ASN A 35 -4.50 3.98 -45.21
C ASN A 35 -4.06 2.55 -44.90
N ILE A 36 -2.88 2.38 -44.29
CA ILE A 36 -2.31 1.06 -43.97
C ILE A 36 -2.26 0.86 -42.46
N PRO A 37 -2.67 -0.30 -41.93
CA PRO A 37 -2.61 -0.56 -40.49
C PRO A 37 -1.16 -0.47 -40.01
N ALA A 38 -0.93 0.35 -38.99
CA ALA A 38 0.30 0.34 -38.21
C ALA A 38 0.06 -0.44 -36.93
N VAL A 39 0.97 -1.34 -36.57
CA VAL A 39 0.94 -2.13 -35.34
C VAL A 39 2.29 -2.00 -34.64
N MET A 40 2.27 -1.62 -33.36
CA MET A 40 3.49 -1.53 -32.56
C MET A 40 3.71 -2.85 -31.80
N LEU A 41 4.94 -3.37 -31.85
CA LEU A 41 5.36 -4.58 -31.18
C LEU A 41 6.27 -4.24 -30.00
N PRO A 42 6.15 -4.93 -28.86
CA PRO A 42 7.16 -4.91 -27.80
C PRO A 42 8.54 -5.29 -28.31
N ARG A 43 9.59 -4.76 -27.66
CA ARG A 43 10.99 -5.01 -28.05
C ARG A 43 11.34 -6.49 -28.13
N ASP A 44 10.94 -7.27 -27.13
CA ASP A 44 11.23 -8.71 -27.04
C ASP A 44 10.54 -9.53 -28.14
N VAL A 45 9.29 -9.17 -28.47
CA VAL A 45 8.57 -9.77 -29.61
C VAL A 45 9.21 -9.37 -30.93
N GLY A 46 9.63 -8.11 -31.06
CA GLY A 46 10.35 -7.60 -32.22
C GLY A 46 11.69 -8.29 -32.46
N GLU A 47 12.50 -8.48 -31.41
CA GLU A 47 13.79 -9.18 -31.49
C GLU A 47 13.60 -10.65 -31.90
N ARG A 48 12.55 -11.32 -31.40
CA ARG A 48 12.19 -12.69 -31.83
C ARG A 48 11.76 -12.71 -33.29
N LEU A 49 10.91 -11.77 -33.70
CA LEU A 49 10.45 -11.63 -35.08
C LEU A 49 11.63 -11.42 -36.04
N GLU A 50 12.54 -10.51 -35.71
CA GLU A 50 13.74 -10.24 -36.51
C GLU A 50 14.64 -11.49 -36.60
N THR A 51 14.75 -12.25 -35.52
CA THR A 51 15.50 -13.51 -35.49
C THR A 51 14.87 -14.55 -36.42
N TYR A 52 13.54 -14.69 -36.44
CA TYR A 52 12.83 -15.59 -37.34
C TYR A 52 12.98 -15.16 -38.81
N LEU A 53 12.85 -13.87 -39.11
CA LEU A 53 13.04 -13.33 -40.46
C LEU A 53 14.47 -13.57 -40.97
N LYS A 54 15.49 -13.33 -40.13
CA LYS A 54 16.90 -13.59 -40.46
C LYS A 54 17.20 -15.08 -40.72
N ARG A 55 16.44 -15.98 -40.10
CA ARG A 55 16.56 -17.43 -40.29
C ARG A 55 15.81 -17.96 -41.52
N GLY A 56 15.11 -17.09 -42.26
CA GLY A 56 14.33 -17.50 -43.44
C GLY A 56 13.10 -18.35 -43.10
N THR A 57 12.69 -18.40 -41.83
CA THR A 57 11.47 -19.12 -41.45
C THR A 57 10.25 -18.33 -41.91
N PRO A 58 9.23 -18.98 -42.51
CA PRO A 58 8.00 -18.30 -42.87
C PRO A 58 7.30 -17.78 -41.61
N VAL A 59 7.01 -16.48 -41.56
CA VAL A 59 6.28 -15.85 -40.46
C VAL A 59 4.93 -15.36 -40.98
N ALA A 60 3.85 -15.78 -40.32
CA ALA A 60 2.52 -15.26 -40.54
C ALA A 60 2.15 -14.31 -39.38
N VAL A 61 1.51 -13.19 -39.71
CA VAL A 61 1.06 -12.19 -38.74
C VAL A 61 -0.45 -12.08 -38.86
N GLN A 62 -1.15 -12.21 -37.73
CA GLN A 62 -2.62 -12.10 -37.67
C GLN A 62 -2.99 -10.99 -36.68
N LEU A 63 -3.98 -10.18 -37.04
CA LEU A 63 -4.55 -9.19 -36.14
C LEU A 63 -5.45 -9.91 -35.12
N TYR A 64 -5.11 -9.79 -33.85
CA TYR A 64 -5.91 -10.31 -32.74
C TYR A 64 -6.23 -9.16 -31.80
N SER A 65 -7.52 -8.84 -31.67
CA SER A 65 -8.02 -7.83 -30.75
C SER A 65 -8.95 -8.50 -29.74
N PRO A 66 -8.40 -9.13 -28.69
CA PRO A 66 -9.22 -9.76 -27.67
C PRO A 66 -9.97 -8.72 -26.84
N ASP A 67 -11.23 -9.02 -26.54
CA ASP A 67 -12.01 -8.24 -25.57
C ASP A 67 -11.37 -8.34 -24.19
N ARG A 68 -11.21 -7.20 -23.53
CA ARG A 68 -10.73 -7.17 -22.14
C ARG A 68 -11.89 -7.50 -21.21
N PRO A 69 -11.69 -8.38 -20.21
CA PRO A 69 -12.71 -8.61 -19.20
C PRO A 69 -12.95 -7.30 -18.41
N LEU A 70 -14.22 -7.02 -18.10
CA LEU A 70 -14.60 -5.81 -17.35
C LEU A 70 -14.09 -5.81 -15.90
N VAL A 71 -13.83 -6.99 -15.33
CA VAL A 71 -13.32 -7.15 -13.97
C VAL A 71 -12.26 -8.26 -14.00
N ASP A 72 -11.05 -7.95 -13.54
CA ASP A 72 -10.01 -8.96 -13.39
C ASP A 72 -10.10 -9.62 -12.00
N THR A 73 -9.98 -10.95 -11.95
CA THR A 73 -9.85 -11.68 -10.70
C THR A 73 -8.68 -11.20 -9.82
N ALA A 74 -7.61 -10.68 -10.43
CA ALA A 74 -6.48 -10.08 -9.72
C ALA A 74 -6.92 -8.91 -8.82
N GLU A 75 -7.87 -8.09 -9.27
CA GLU A 75 -8.42 -6.97 -8.50
C GLU A 75 -9.19 -7.45 -7.27
N VAL A 76 -9.93 -8.55 -7.40
CA VAL A 76 -10.65 -9.19 -6.28
C VAL A 76 -9.67 -9.71 -5.24
N PHE A 77 -8.58 -10.37 -5.66
CA PHE A 77 -7.55 -10.83 -4.73
C PHE A 77 -6.82 -9.67 -4.05
N LEU A 78 -6.46 -8.61 -4.79
CA LEU A 78 -5.86 -7.41 -4.21
C LEU A 78 -6.81 -6.72 -3.21
N TRP A 79 -8.09 -6.65 -3.53
CA TRP A 79 -9.12 -6.13 -2.63
C TRP A 79 -9.18 -6.95 -1.34
N LEU A 80 -9.24 -8.28 -1.43
CA LEU A 80 -9.24 -9.18 -0.28
C LEU A 80 -7.96 -9.04 0.54
N MET A 81 -6.80 -8.96 -0.11
CA MET A 81 -5.51 -8.78 0.55
C MET A 81 -5.43 -7.46 1.30
N ALA A 82 -5.88 -6.36 0.70
CA ALA A 82 -5.86 -5.05 1.33
C ALA A 82 -6.80 -4.99 2.55
N VAL A 83 -8.04 -5.48 2.40
CA VAL A 83 -9.03 -5.56 3.49
C VAL A 83 -8.52 -6.48 4.61
N GLY A 84 -8.02 -7.66 4.27
CA GLY A 84 -7.48 -8.63 5.23
C GLY A 84 -6.26 -8.09 5.98
N THR A 85 -5.36 -7.37 5.29
CA THR A 85 -4.18 -6.76 5.91
C THR A 85 -4.57 -5.71 6.95
N ILE A 86 -5.47 -4.78 6.60
CA ILE A 86 -5.94 -3.75 7.56
C ILE A 86 -6.69 -4.40 8.73
N LEU A 87 -7.52 -5.41 8.47
CA LEU A 87 -8.25 -6.13 9.51
C LEU A 87 -7.28 -6.75 10.53
N CYS A 88 -6.34 -7.57 10.05
CA CYS A 88 -5.33 -8.23 10.89
C CYS A 88 -4.47 -7.20 11.64
N ALA A 89 -3.95 -6.20 10.95
CA ALA A 89 -3.11 -5.17 11.55
C ALA A 89 -3.85 -4.34 12.60
N SER A 90 -5.12 -3.99 12.36
CA SER A 90 -5.92 -3.22 13.31
C SER A 90 -6.18 -4.00 14.58
N TYR A 91 -6.61 -5.27 14.47
CA TYR A 91 -6.82 -6.13 15.64
C TYR A 91 -5.53 -6.34 16.42
N TRP A 92 -4.41 -6.49 15.70
CA TRP A 92 -3.11 -6.60 16.32
C TRP A 92 -2.73 -5.33 17.09
N SER A 93 -2.75 -4.18 16.43
CA SER A 93 -2.42 -2.87 17.02
C SER A 93 -3.29 -2.60 18.25
N ALA A 94 -4.60 -2.89 18.16
CA ALA A 94 -5.51 -2.73 19.30
C ALA A 94 -5.21 -3.71 20.44
N TRP A 95 -4.82 -4.94 20.13
CA TRP A 95 -4.42 -5.94 21.13
C TRP A 95 -3.16 -5.52 21.87
N SER A 96 -2.10 -5.14 21.13
CA SER A 96 -0.85 -4.68 21.71
C SER A 96 -1.06 -3.45 22.60
N ALA A 97 -1.83 -2.45 22.15
CA ALA A 97 -2.13 -1.27 22.97
C ALA A 97 -2.90 -1.60 24.26
N ARG A 98 -3.78 -2.61 24.21
CA ARG A 98 -4.52 -3.08 25.41
C ARG A 98 -3.58 -3.79 26.39
N GLU A 99 -2.68 -4.63 25.89
CA GLU A 99 -1.73 -5.38 26.70
C GLU A 99 -0.76 -4.44 27.43
N GLU A 100 -0.21 -3.44 26.73
CA GLU A 100 0.61 -2.37 27.33
C GLU A 100 -0.13 -1.62 28.46
N SER A 101 -1.40 -1.26 28.22
CA SER A 101 -2.21 -0.57 29.24
C SER A 101 -2.47 -1.45 30.48
N LEU A 102 -2.61 -2.76 30.30
CA LEU A 102 -2.82 -3.71 31.39
C LEU A 102 -1.53 -3.91 32.20
N GLU A 103 -0.38 -4.02 31.53
CA GLU A 103 0.93 -4.13 32.19
C GLU A 103 1.23 -2.88 33.01
N TYR A 104 0.98 -1.69 32.45
CA TYR A 104 1.12 -0.43 33.18
C TYR A 104 0.25 -0.39 34.44
N LEU A 105 -1.01 -0.82 34.36
CA LEU A 105 -1.90 -0.90 35.52
C LEU A 105 -1.44 -1.92 36.57
N LYS A 106 -0.84 -3.05 36.16
CA LYS A 106 -0.24 -4.01 37.11
C LYS A 106 0.95 -3.39 37.83
N LEU A 107 1.84 -2.71 37.09
CA LEU A 107 2.99 -2.02 37.67
C LEU A 107 2.58 -0.95 38.68
N LEU A 108 1.54 -0.17 38.39
CA LEU A 108 0.99 0.80 39.33
C LEU A 108 0.40 0.15 40.59
N LYS A 109 -0.22 -1.03 40.45
CA LYS A 109 -0.79 -1.77 41.59
C LYS A 109 0.29 -2.40 42.48
N ASP A 110 1.41 -2.80 41.88
CA ASP A 110 2.53 -3.45 42.57
C ASP A 110 3.57 -2.43 43.09
N ALA A 111 3.43 -1.15 42.76
CA ALA A 111 4.31 -0.08 43.25
C ALA A 111 3.93 0.34 44.70
N PRO A 112 4.92 0.49 45.62
CA PRO A 112 4.68 1.04 46.95
C PRO A 112 4.24 2.50 46.88
N ASP A 113 3.36 2.93 47.81
CA ASP A 113 2.56 4.17 47.82
C ASP A 113 3.31 5.52 47.70
N ASP A 114 4.63 5.55 47.57
CA ASP A 114 5.43 6.79 47.50
C ASP A 114 6.38 6.79 46.30
N LEU A 115 5.91 7.23 45.12
CA LEU A 115 6.76 7.80 44.06
C LEU A 115 5.92 8.79 43.22
N PRO A 116 6.53 9.91 42.77
CA PRO A 116 5.80 10.98 42.11
C PRO A 116 5.28 10.51 40.74
N ILE A 117 4.15 11.08 40.35
CA ILE A 117 3.54 10.96 39.02
C ILE A 117 4.64 11.26 37.98
N MET A 118 5.23 10.21 37.41
CA MET A 118 6.09 10.36 36.24
C MET A 118 5.20 10.84 35.11
N GLU A 119 5.47 12.07 34.65
CA GLU A 119 4.97 12.58 33.38
C GLU A 119 5.28 11.57 32.26
N ASP A 120 4.40 11.58 31.27
CA ASP A 120 4.35 10.82 30.02
C ASP A 120 5.69 10.82 29.25
N THR A 121 6.73 10.17 29.78
CA THR A 121 7.98 9.91 29.05
C THR A 121 7.78 8.68 28.18
N GLY A 122 7.37 8.94 26.93
CA GLY A 122 7.20 7.95 25.88
C GLY A 122 8.45 7.13 25.62
N SER A 123 8.46 5.88 26.11
CA SER A 123 9.43 4.86 25.74
C SER A 123 8.78 3.54 25.31
N SER A 124 7.61 3.59 24.67
CA SER A 124 7.20 2.51 23.76
C SER A 124 7.60 2.94 22.34
N GLY A 125 8.05 2.01 21.50
CA GLY A 125 8.48 2.27 20.12
C GLY A 125 7.35 2.69 19.16
N VAL A 126 6.38 3.46 19.66
CA VAL A 126 5.18 3.95 18.99
C VAL A 126 5.40 5.40 18.56
N LEU A 127 5.22 5.67 17.27
CA LEU A 127 5.33 7.01 16.69
C LEU A 127 3.94 7.62 16.54
N ASP A 128 3.65 8.62 17.38
CA ASP A 128 2.40 9.36 17.27
C ASP A 128 2.46 10.41 16.17
N ILE A 129 1.43 10.43 15.32
CA ILE A 129 1.30 11.47 14.31
C ILE A 129 0.71 12.73 14.95
N SER A 130 1.41 13.85 14.79
CA SER A 130 0.89 15.20 15.07
C SER A 130 0.27 15.81 13.81
N ALA A 131 -0.57 16.84 13.98
CA ALA A 131 -1.12 17.57 12.84
C ALA A 131 -0.02 18.16 11.94
N THR A 132 1.07 18.62 12.53
CA THR A 132 2.23 19.16 11.80
C THR A 132 2.93 18.07 11.00
N SER A 133 3.15 16.88 11.57
CA SER A 133 3.79 15.78 10.84
C SER A 133 2.90 15.25 9.71
N ALA A 134 1.57 15.31 9.84
CA ALA A 134 0.65 14.97 8.76
C ALA A 134 0.76 15.91 7.53
N VAL A 135 0.90 17.21 7.73
CA VAL A 135 1.10 18.17 6.63
C VAL A 135 2.50 18.00 6.02
N LEU A 136 3.53 17.88 6.87
CA LEU A 136 4.90 17.64 6.43
C LEU A 136 5.01 16.35 5.62
N PHE A 137 4.28 15.30 6.00
CA PHE A 137 4.23 14.04 5.26
C PHE A 137 3.84 14.25 3.79
N ALA A 138 2.78 15.03 3.50
CA ALA A 138 2.36 15.31 2.13
C ALA A 138 3.40 16.13 1.33
N LEU A 139 4.10 17.06 2.00
CA LEU A 139 5.19 17.84 1.38
C LEU A 139 6.40 16.96 1.08
N PHE A 140 6.85 16.15 2.04
CA PHE A 140 7.96 15.22 1.84
C PHE A 140 7.63 14.16 0.79
N ALA A 141 6.41 13.60 0.79
CA ALA A 141 5.95 12.68 -0.23
C ALA A 141 5.97 13.33 -1.63
N SER A 142 5.55 14.59 -1.74
CA SER A 142 5.59 15.34 -3.01
C SER A 142 7.01 15.59 -3.50
N CYS A 143 7.90 16.00 -2.59
CA CYS A 143 9.32 16.19 -2.90
C CYS A 143 9.97 14.86 -3.33
N PHE A 144 9.70 13.79 -2.59
CA PHE A 144 10.21 12.46 -2.88
C PHE A 144 9.69 11.92 -4.21
N LEU A 145 8.40 12.10 -4.52
CA LEU A 145 7.82 11.69 -5.81
C LEU A 145 8.44 12.47 -6.98
N MET A 146 8.68 13.77 -6.82
CA MET A 146 9.39 14.55 -7.84
C MET A 146 10.84 14.12 -8.00
N LEU A 147 11.50 13.76 -6.90
CA LEU A 147 12.84 13.21 -6.92
C LEU A 147 12.86 11.87 -7.67
N LEU A 148 11.89 10.98 -7.42
CA LEU A 148 11.70 9.74 -8.18
C LEU A 148 11.51 10.02 -9.67
N TYR A 149 10.62 10.94 -10.02
CA TYR A 149 10.30 11.25 -11.41
C TYR A 149 11.50 11.81 -12.19
N LYS A 150 12.33 12.64 -11.56
CA LYS A 150 13.51 13.26 -12.19
C LYS A 150 14.74 12.36 -12.15
N LEU A 151 14.96 11.63 -11.06
CA LEU A 151 16.16 10.79 -10.84
C LEU A 151 15.89 9.30 -11.05
N MET A 152 14.90 8.96 -11.89
CA MET A 152 14.49 7.58 -12.15
C MET A 152 15.54 6.80 -12.95
N SER A 153 16.65 6.50 -12.29
CA SER A 153 17.80 5.75 -12.79
C SER A 153 17.77 4.33 -12.25
N PHE A 154 18.40 3.40 -12.97
CA PHE A 154 18.57 2.00 -12.56
C PHE A 154 19.11 1.89 -11.11
N TRP A 155 20.18 2.63 -10.80
CA TRP A 155 20.77 2.65 -9.45
C TRP A 155 19.81 3.14 -8.38
N PHE A 156 18.90 4.05 -8.73
CA PHE A 156 17.92 4.57 -7.79
C PHE A 156 16.84 3.52 -7.46
N ILE A 157 16.38 2.74 -8.45
CA ILE A 157 15.45 1.64 -8.21
C ILE A 157 16.10 0.54 -7.36
N GLU A 158 17.37 0.19 -7.63
CA GLU A 158 18.13 -0.74 -6.79
C GLU A 158 18.22 -0.26 -5.33
N LEU A 159 18.45 1.04 -5.11
CA LEU A 159 18.44 1.63 -3.76
C LEU A 159 17.08 1.45 -3.08
N LEU A 160 15.97 1.68 -3.79
CA LEU A 160 14.62 1.45 -3.25
C LEU A 160 14.38 -0.03 -2.92
N VAL A 161 14.90 -0.95 -3.73
CA VAL A 161 14.82 -2.40 -3.47
C VAL A 161 15.56 -2.77 -2.19
N VAL A 162 16.74 -2.19 -1.95
CA VAL A 162 17.48 -2.39 -0.70
C VAL A 162 16.71 -1.84 0.50
N ILE A 163 16.20 -0.60 0.41
CA ILE A 163 15.40 0.02 1.49
C ILE A 163 14.14 -0.81 1.78
N PHE A 164 13.43 -1.23 0.73
CA PHE A 164 12.25 -2.08 0.86
C PHE A 164 12.60 -3.44 1.47
N SER A 165 13.74 -4.04 1.10
CA SER A 165 14.20 -5.30 1.68
C SER A 165 14.48 -5.16 3.18
N ILE A 166 15.12 -4.06 3.61
CA ILE A 166 15.36 -3.79 5.04
C ILE A 166 14.03 -3.69 5.80
N GLY A 167 13.10 -2.88 5.30
CA GLY A 167 11.78 -2.74 5.90
C GLY A 167 10.97 -4.05 5.90
N GLY A 168 11.06 -4.82 4.82
CA GLY A 168 10.40 -6.11 4.67
C GLY A 168 10.96 -7.17 5.61
N VAL A 169 12.28 -7.22 5.83
CA VAL A 169 12.91 -8.08 6.83
C VAL A 169 12.41 -7.74 8.23
N GLU A 170 12.38 -6.46 8.58
CA GLU A 170 11.89 -5.97 9.87
C GLU A 170 10.43 -6.37 10.08
N GLY A 171 9.57 -6.10 9.09
CA GLY A 171 8.16 -6.43 9.15
C GLY A 171 7.89 -7.93 9.22
N LEU A 172 8.59 -8.71 8.41
CA LEU A 172 8.45 -10.16 8.36
C LEU A 172 8.92 -10.80 9.66
N ARG A 173 10.04 -10.33 10.22
CA ARG A 173 10.54 -10.76 11.52
C ARG A 173 9.50 -10.49 12.60
N ASN A 174 8.94 -9.29 12.69
CA ASN A 174 7.96 -8.95 13.72
C ASN A 174 6.70 -9.83 13.60
N CYS A 175 6.20 -10.04 12.38
CA CYS A 175 5.05 -10.91 12.13
C CYS A 175 5.33 -12.38 12.51
N LEU A 176 6.46 -12.94 12.04
CA LEU A 176 6.83 -14.33 12.31
C LEU A 176 7.12 -14.56 13.79
N VAL A 177 7.85 -13.66 14.44
CA VAL A 177 8.17 -13.80 15.87
C VAL A 177 6.91 -13.89 16.70
N ALA A 178 5.92 -13.06 16.39
CA ALA A 178 4.72 -13.02 17.19
C ALA A 178 3.65 -14.06 16.81
N LEU A 179 3.72 -14.65 15.61
CA LEU A 179 3.00 -15.89 15.30
C LEU A 179 3.63 -17.09 16.02
N LEU A 180 4.96 -17.21 15.96
CA LEU A 180 5.69 -18.33 16.55
C LEU A 180 5.69 -18.26 18.08
N SER A 181 5.68 -17.08 18.70
CA SER A 181 5.57 -16.96 20.16
C SER A 181 4.24 -17.50 20.71
N ARG A 182 3.17 -17.45 19.90
CA ARG A 182 1.87 -18.06 20.25
C ARG A 182 1.92 -19.58 20.25
N TRP A 183 2.69 -20.18 19.34
CA TRP A 183 2.87 -21.63 19.25
C TRP A 183 3.95 -22.16 20.19
N PHE A 184 5.01 -21.39 20.45
CA PHE A 184 6.17 -21.77 21.26
C PHE A 184 6.38 -20.82 22.44
N LYS A 185 5.46 -20.82 23.42
CA LYS A 185 5.49 -19.92 24.59
C LYS A 185 6.82 -19.92 25.34
N ARG A 186 7.40 -21.10 25.60
CA ARG A 186 8.69 -21.25 26.32
C ARG A 186 9.87 -20.60 25.61
N ALA A 187 9.88 -20.61 24.27
CA ALA A 187 10.96 -20.02 23.48
C ALA A 187 10.80 -18.50 23.33
N GLY A 188 9.58 -17.97 23.44
CA GLY A 188 9.29 -16.55 23.46
C GLY A 188 9.68 -15.86 24.77
N GLU A 189 9.61 -16.58 25.89
CA GLU A 189 9.94 -16.08 27.24
C GLU A 189 11.45 -16.13 27.58
N SER A 190 12.27 -16.73 26.69
CA SER A 190 13.70 -16.89 26.89
C SER A 190 14.48 -15.75 26.23
N PHE A 191 15.08 -14.87 27.04
CA PHE A 191 15.84 -13.69 26.59
C PHE A 191 17.35 -13.85 26.82
N ILE A 192 18.14 -13.38 25.85
CA ILE A 192 19.60 -13.29 25.94
C ILE A 192 19.99 -11.82 25.89
N LYS A 193 20.82 -11.37 26.84
CA LYS A 193 21.38 -10.02 26.82
C LYS A 193 22.59 -9.98 25.88
N LEU A 194 22.44 -9.35 24.73
CA LEU A 194 23.55 -9.02 23.84
C LEU A 194 24.21 -7.71 24.30
N PRO A 195 25.56 -7.62 24.28
CA PRO A 195 26.30 -6.50 24.86
C PRO A 195 26.03 -5.14 24.18
N ILE A 196 25.46 -5.12 22.98
CA ILE A 196 25.21 -3.90 22.19
C ILE A 196 23.71 -3.66 21.93
N VAL A 197 22.89 -4.71 21.84
CA VAL A 197 21.49 -4.65 21.39
C VAL A 197 20.49 -4.78 22.56
N GLY A 198 20.95 -5.20 23.75
CA GLY A 198 20.08 -5.44 24.90
C GLY A 198 19.50 -6.85 24.92
N ALA A 199 18.38 -7.04 25.63
CA ALA A 199 17.72 -8.35 25.76
C ALA A 199 16.94 -8.71 24.49
N VAL A 200 17.40 -9.73 23.76
CA VAL A 200 16.75 -10.24 22.54
C VAL A 200 16.22 -11.64 22.80
N SER A 201 14.99 -11.94 22.36
CA SER A 201 14.42 -13.28 22.50
C SER A 201 15.13 -14.27 21.59
N TYR A 202 15.29 -15.52 22.05
CA TYR A 202 15.93 -16.59 21.26
C TYR A 202 15.24 -16.77 19.90
N LEU A 203 13.92 -16.64 19.89
CA LEU A 203 13.09 -16.74 18.70
C LEU A 203 13.46 -15.68 17.65
N THR A 204 13.71 -14.44 18.07
CA THR A 204 14.15 -13.36 17.17
C THR A 204 15.51 -13.68 16.52
N LEU A 205 16.43 -14.27 17.27
CA LEU A 205 17.77 -14.62 16.79
C LEU A 205 17.72 -15.73 15.71
N VAL A 206 16.76 -16.65 15.80
CA VAL A 206 16.56 -17.71 14.80
C VAL A 206 15.78 -17.21 13.59
N VAL A 207 14.77 -16.36 13.78
CA VAL A 207 13.90 -15.89 12.69
C VAL A 207 14.58 -14.83 11.82
N LEU A 208 15.39 -13.96 12.41
CA LEU A 208 16.07 -12.88 11.69
C LEU A 208 16.91 -13.37 10.47
N PRO A 209 17.82 -14.36 10.59
CA PRO A 209 18.59 -14.83 9.43
C PRO A 209 17.70 -15.44 8.35
N PHE A 210 16.61 -16.12 8.73
CA PHE A 210 15.64 -16.64 7.78
C PHE A 210 14.95 -15.51 6.99
N CYS A 211 14.51 -14.44 7.67
CA CYS A 211 13.92 -13.27 7.01
C CYS A 211 14.92 -12.59 6.05
N ILE A 212 16.18 -12.44 6.45
CA ILE A 212 17.24 -11.86 5.60
C ILE A 212 17.42 -12.71 4.34
N VAL A 213 17.56 -14.03 4.49
CA VAL A 213 17.71 -14.94 3.34
C VAL A 213 16.50 -14.84 2.41
N PHE A 214 15.28 -14.81 2.95
CA PHE A 214 14.06 -14.65 2.15
C PHE A 214 14.06 -13.34 1.34
N ALA A 215 14.41 -12.22 1.97
CA ALA A 215 14.47 -10.92 1.31
C ALA A 215 15.59 -10.85 0.26
N VAL A 216 16.77 -11.43 0.51
CA VAL A 216 17.88 -11.50 -0.46
C VAL A 216 17.51 -12.35 -1.67
N ILE A 217 16.90 -13.52 -1.45
CA ILE A 217 16.41 -14.38 -2.54
C ILE A 217 15.41 -13.60 -3.38
N TRP A 218 14.45 -12.93 -2.75
CA TRP A 218 13.50 -12.09 -3.47
C TRP A 218 14.19 -10.99 -4.27
N ALA A 219 15.11 -10.23 -3.67
CA ALA A 219 15.78 -9.10 -4.31
C ALA A 219 16.61 -9.52 -5.54
N VAL A 220 17.30 -10.66 -5.47
CA VAL A 220 18.10 -11.22 -6.57
C VAL A 220 17.22 -11.75 -7.69
N TYR A 221 16.16 -12.48 -7.34
CA TYR A 221 15.26 -13.13 -8.31
C TYR A 221 14.02 -12.29 -8.66
N ARG A 222 14.03 -10.98 -8.37
CA ARG A 222 12.86 -10.10 -8.47
C ARG A 222 12.26 -9.97 -9.88
N ARG A 223 13.04 -10.30 -10.92
CA ARG A 223 12.64 -10.24 -12.33
C ARG A 223 11.92 -11.51 -12.81
N ILE A 224 11.84 -12.55 -11.99
CA ILE A 224 11.12 -13.78 -12.33
C ILE A 224 9.62 -13.52 -12.17
N SER A 225 8.80 -14.11 -13.05
CA SER A 225 7.34 -13.96 -13.05
C SER A 225 6.64 -14.34 -11.74
N LEU A 226 7.27 -15.14 -10.88
CA LEU A 226 6.76 -15.55 -9.56
C LEU A 226 7.23 -14.66 -8.40
N ALA A 227 8.13 -13.72 -8.66
CA ALA A 227 8.71 -12.87 -7.61
C ALA A 227 7.69 -11.92 -6.95
N TRP A 228 6.51 -11.74 -7.56
CA TRP A 228 5.42 -10.99 -6.94
C TRP A 228 4.98 -11.58 -5.60
N ILE A 229 5.00 -12.91 -5.44
CA ILE A 229 4.59 -13.56 -4.19
C ILE A 229 5.51 -13.10 -3.05
N GLY A 230 6.82 -13.11 -3.29
CA GLY A 230 7.81 -12.64 -2.30
C GLY A 230 7.66 -11.15 -2.01
N GLN A 231 7.40 -10.33 -3.04
CA GLN A 231 7.16 -8.89 -2.88
C GLN A 231 5.94 -8.63 -2.02
N ASP A 232 4.84 -9.31 -2.28
CA ASP A 232 3.57 -9.12 -1.57
C ASP A 232 3.68 -9.61 -0.12
N ILE A 233 4.39 -10.71 0.15
CA ILE A 233 4.66 -11.16 1.53
C ILE A 233 5.46 -10.11 2.30
N LEU A 234 6.57 -9.61 1.73
CA LEU A 234 7.37 -8.55 2.34
C LEU A 234 6.57 -7.25 2.51
N GLY A 235 5.76 -6.91 1.51
CA GLY A 235 4.91 -5.72 1.50
C GLY A 235 3.82 -5.76 2.56
N ILE A 236 3.07 -6.86 2.67
CA ILE A 236 2.06 -7.05 3.72
C ILE A 236 2.71 -6.99 5.09
N ALA A 237 3.84 -7.67 5.29
CA ALA A 237 4.52 -7.66 6.58
C ALA A 237 5.02 -6.26 6.97
N LEU A 238 5.54 -5.49 6.00
CA LEU A 238 5.90 -4.09 6.18
C LEU A 238 4.67 -3.24 6.53
N ILE A 239 3.55 -3.40 5.81
CA ILE A 239 2.31 -2.65 6.08
C ILE A 239 1.80 -2.92 7.49
N VAL A 240 1.75 -4.19 7.90
CA VAL A 240 1.33 -4.59 9.25
C VAL A 240 2.21 -3.94 10.32
N SER A 241 3.54 -3.97 10.15
CA SER A 241 4.46 -3.35 11.10
C SER A 241 4.35 -1.83 11.15
N VAL A 242 4.17 -1.16 10.01
CA VAL A 242 3.95 0.29 9.99
C VAL A 242 2.65 0.65 10.72
N LEU A 243 1.57 -0.12 10.55
CA LEU A 243 0.30 0.10 11.27
C LEU A 243 0.39 -0.20 12.78
N GLN A 244 1.38 -0.98 13.22
CA GLN A 244 1.67 -1.22 14.64
C GLN A 244 2.51 -0.09 15.25
N ILE A 245 3.47 0.44 14.50
CA ILE A 245 4.39 1.48 14.98
C ILE A 245 3.73 2.85 14.95
N ILE A 246 3.04 3.18 13.85
CA ILE A 246 2.50 4.51 13.64
C ILE A 246 1.07 4.58 14.16
N HIS A 247 0.84 5.48 15.11
CA HIS A 247 -0.47 5.64 15.74
C HIS A 247 -1.06 7.03 15.48
N VAL A 248 -2.28 7.03 14.93
CA VAL A 248 -3.15 8.20 14.97
C VAL A 248 -3.89 8.18 16.31
N ARG A 249 -3.68 9.21 17.15
CA ARG A 249 -4.33 9.31 18.47
C ARG A 249 -5.69 10.02 18.45
N THR A 250 -5.99 10.81 17.42
CA THR A 250 -7.22 11.62 17.36
C THR A 250 -7.83 11.65 15.97
N LEU A 251 -9.16 11.77 15.88
CA LEU A 251 -9.84 11.95 14.60
C LEU A 251 -9.40 13.26 13.91
N LYS A 252 -9.01 14.29 14.67
CA LYS A 252 -8.46 15.54 14.12
C LYS A 252 -7.22 15.27 13.26
N VAL A 253 -6.24 14.54 13.81
CA VAL A 253 -5.02 14.19 13.07
C VAL A 253 -5.35 13.30 11.86
N GLY A 254 -6.22 12.29 12.04
CA GLY A 254 -6.64 11.44 10.93
C GLY A 254 -7.33 12.21 9.79
N THR A 255 -8.16 13.20 10.13
CA THR A 255 -8.83 14.09 9.16
C THR A 255 -7.83 14.93 8.39
N ILE A 256 -6.83 15.51 9.07
CA ILE A 256 -5.79 16.32 8.43
C ILE A 256 -4.91 15.45 7.53
N LEU A 257 -4.46 14.29 8.03
CA LEU A 257 -3.64 13.36 7.27
C LEU A 257 -4.34 12.90 5.99
N LEU A 258 -5.55 12.34 6.10
CA LEU A 258 -6.30 11.87 4.93
C LEU A 258 -6.74 13.00 4.01
N GLY A 259 -7.04 14.18 4.54
CA GLY A 259 -7.33 15.37 3.73
C GLY A 259 -6.13 15.82 2.90
N CYS A 260 -4.94 15.87 3.50
CA CYS A 260 -3.71 16.20 2.79
C CYS A 260 -3.37 15.13 1.73
N THR A 261 -3.54 13.85 2.04
CA THR A 261 -3.22 12.77 1.09
C THR A 261 -4.25 12.63 -0.02
N PHE A 262 -5.51 12.97 0.24
CA PHE A 262 -6.55 13.12 -0.78
C PHE A 262 -6.18 14.20 -1.80
N LEU A 263 -5.78 15.38 -1.34
CA LEU A 263 -5.35 16.47 -2.22
C LEU A 263 -4.06 16.12 -2.98
N TYR A 264 -3.12 15.46 -2.31
CA TYR A 264 -1.89 14.95 -2.91
C TYR A 264 -2.18 14.02 -4.09
N ASP A 265 -3.08 13.05 -3.91
CA ASP A 265 -3.38 12.03 -4.93
C ASP A 265 -4.04 12.65 -6.17
N ILE A 266 -5.02 13.54 -5.96
CA ILE A 266 -5.64 14.31 -7.06
C ILE A 266 -4.60 15.14 -7.80
N PHE A 267 -3.72 15.82 -7.05
CA PHE A 267 -2.70 16.67 -7.65
C PHE A 267 -1.74 15.84 -8.52
N TRP A 268 -1.20 14.74 -8.00
CA TRP A 268 -0.17 13.98 -8.70
C TRP A 268 -0.71 13.05 -9.80
N VAL A 269 -1.99 12.70 -9.77
CA VAL A 269 -2.62 11.90 -10.83
C VAL A 269 -3.20 12.77 -11.94
N PHE A 270 -4.01 13.79 -11.61
CA PHE A 270 -4.73 14.60 -12.61
C PHE A 270 -4.04 15.92 -12.92
N ILE A 271 -3.66 16.69 -11.90
CA ILE A 271 -3.15 18.06 -12.11
C ILE A 271 -1.74 18.02 -12.71
N SER A 272 -0.89 17.09 -12.28
CA SER A 272 0.47 16.92 -12.78
C SER A 272 0.51 16.72 -14.30
N LYS A 273 -0.49 16.03 -14.88
CA LYS A 273 -0.61 15.83 -16.33
C LYS A 273 -0.72 17.14 -17.10
N VAL A 274 -1.35 18.16 -16.52
CA VAL A 274 -1.49 19.48 -17.16
C VAL A 274 -0.13 20.20 -17.24
N PHE A 275 0.73 20.01 -16.23
CA PHE A 275 2.04 20.68 -16.15
C PHE A 275 3.18 19.92 -16.82
N PHE A 276 3.14 18.58 -16.78
CA PHE A 276 4.22 17.70 -17.25
C PHE A 276 3.84 16.86 -18.47
N HIS A 277 2.65 17.07 -19.05
CA HIS A 277 2.04 16.31 -20.16
C HIS A 277 1.78 14.82 -19.89
N GLU A 278 2.34 14.27 -18.81
CA GLU A 278 2.14 12.92 -18.31
C GLU A 278 1.82 12.95 -16.81
N SER A 279 1.05 11.97 -16.33
CA SER A 279 0.78 11.83 -14.90
C SER A 279 2.02 11.28 -14.18
N VAL A 280 2.67 12.14 -13.39
CA VAL A 280 3.94 11.81 -12.69
C VAL A 280 3.82 10.55 -11.84
N MET A 281 2.73 10.39 -11.09
CA MET A 281 2.51 9.20 -10.25
C MET A 281 2.43 7.90 -11.06
N ILE A 282 1.81 7.93 -12.24
CA ILE A 282 1.67 6.74 -13.09
C ILE A 282 3.02 6.34 -13.68
N VAL A 283 3.76 7.33 -14.20
CA VAL A 283 5.10 7.11 -14.79
C VAL A 283 6.06 6.52 -13.76
N VAL A 284 6.02 7.04 -12.53
CA VAL A 284 6.85 6.53 -11.43
C VAL A 284 6.42 5.14 -10.99
N ALA A 285 5.11 4.88 -10.85
CA ALA A 285 4.61 3.58 -10.43
C ALA A 285 4.98 2.45 -11.41
N ARG A 286 4.95 2.74 -12.72
CA ARG A 286 5.28 1.77 -13.77
C ARG A 286 6.77 1.62 -14.03
N GLY A 287 7.60 2.61 -13.67
CA GLY A 287 9.04 2.55 -13.98
C GLY A 287 9.35 2.81 -15.45
N ASP A 288 8.44 3.51 -16.16
CA ASP A 288 8.48 3.67 -17.62
C ASP A 288 9.83 4.15 -18.17
N LYS A 289 10.50 5.09 -17.49
CA LYS A 289 11.79 5.66 -17.93
C LYS A 289 13.03 4.82 -17.59
N SER A 290 12.93 3.80 -16.72
CA SER A 290 14.08 2.99 -16.29
C SER A 290 14.15 1.60 -16.92
N GLY A 291 13.05 1.12 -17.55
CA GLY A 291 13.00 -0.22 -18.15
C GLY A 291 12.99 -1.37 -17.13
N GLU A 292 12.66 -1.05 -15.87
CA GLU A 292 12.46 -1.99 -14.76
C GLU A 292 10.96 -2.18 -14.46
N ASP A 293 10.63 -3.27 -13.77
CA ASP A 293 9.28 -3.58 -13.28
C ASP A 293 8.92 -2.68 -12.07
N GLY A 294 8.75 -1.36 -12.30
CA GLY A 294 8.20 -0.40 -11.32
C GLY A 294 8.93 -0.26 -9.97
N VAL A 295 8.33 0.48 -9.05
CA VAL A 295 8.82 0.68 -7.67
C VAL A 295 8.38 -0.49 -6.78
N PRO A 296 9.19 -1.04 -5.86
CA PRO A 296 8.82 -2.22 -5.07
C PRO A 296 7.73 -1.96 -4.00
N MET A 297 7.29 -0.71 -3.82
CA MET A 297 6.34 -0.29 -2.78
C MET A 297 4.87 -0.43 -3.22
N LEU A 298 4.56 -1.56 -3.84
CA LEU A 298 3.27 -1.88 -4.46
C LEU A 298 2.94 -3.35 -4.14
N LEU A 299 1.67 -3.69 -3.93
CA LEU A 299 1.23 -5.08 -4.04
C LEU A 299 0.83 -5.37 -5.48
N LYS A 300 1.17 -6.54 -6.01
CA LYS A 300 0.97 -6.87 -7.42
C LYS A 300 0.47 -8.30 -7.61
N ILE A 301 -0.59 -8.45 -8.41
CA ILE A 301 -1.12 -9.77 -8.79
C ILE A 301 -1.18 -9.86 -10.32
N PRO A 302 -0.66 -10.95 -10.92
CA PRO A 302 -0.74 -11.13 -12.36
C PRO A 302 -2.20 -11.23 -12.80
N ARG A 303 -2.52 -10.58 -13.91
CA ARG A 303 -3.83 -10.63 -14.55
C ARG A 303 -4.04 -12.01 -15.18
N MET A 304 -4.86 -12.85 -14.55
CA MET A 304 -4.98 -14.26 -14.90
C MET A 304 -5.85 -14.50 -16.14
N PHE A 305 -6.80 -13.61 -16.41
CA PHE A 305 -7.78 -13.74 -17.50
C PHE A 305 -7.71 -12.60 -18.53
N ASP A 306 -6.79 -11.65 -18.37
CA ASP A 306 -6.55 -10.60 -19.36
C ASP A 306 -5.59 -11.14 -20.45
N PRO A 307 -6.03 -11.25 -21.72
CA PRO A 307 -5.18 -11.72 -22.82
C PRO A 307 -3.97 -10.81 -23.09
N TRP A 308 -4.02 -9.56 -22.60
CA TRP A 308 -2.92 -8.60 -22.67
C TRP A 308 -1.87 -8.83 -21.58
N GLY A 309 -2.16 -9.68 -20.59
CA GLY A 309 -1.29 -9.95 -19.45
C GLY A 309 -1.07 -8.73 -18.55
N GLY A 310 0.08 -8.72 -17.87
CA GLY A 310 0.46 -7.64 -16.95
C GLY A 310 0.02 -7.91 -15.51
N TYR A 311 0.17 -6.88 -14.68
CA TYR A 311 -0.13 -6.92 -13.25
C TYR A 311 -1.20 -5.88 -12.91
N SER A 312 -2.16 -6.28 -12.07
CA SER A 312 -2.92 -5.31 -11.30
C SER A 312 -2.10 -4.92 -10.08
N ILE A 313 -2.12 -3.62 -9.74
CA ILE A 313 -1.28 -3.04 -8.70
C ILE A 313 -2.11 -2.18 -7.74
N ILE A 314 -1.71 -2.15 -6.47
CA ILE A 314 -2.23 -1.22 -5.46
C ILE A 314 -1.07 -0.65 -4.65
N GLY A 315 -1.09 0.67 -4.41
CA GLY A 315 -0.03 1.34 -3.66
C GLY A 315 -0.12 1.07 -2.17
N PHE A 316 1.02 0.98 -1.49
CA PHE A 316 1.01 0.84 -0.02
C PHE A 316 0.34 2.02 0.67
N GLY A 317 0.43 3.24 0.11
CA GLY A 317 -0.23 4.43 0.63
C GLY A 317 -1.75 4.28 0.71
N ASP A 318 -2.35 3.62 -0.27
CA ASP A 318 -3.80 3.40 -0.37
C ASP A 318 -4.32 2.42 0.70
N ILE A 319 -3.43 1.61 1.28
CA ILE A 319 -3.73 0.66 2.36
C ILE A 319 -3.35 1.28 3.71
N LEU A 320 -2.14 1.82 3.82
CA LEU A 320 -1.58 2.35 5.05
C LEU A 320 -2.35 3.55 5.59
N LEU A 321 -2.58 4.56 4.76
CA LEU A 321 -3.16 5.83 5.20
C LEU A 321 -4.58 5.66 5.75
N PRO A 322 -5.54 5.06 5.02
CA PRO A 322 -6.85 4.75 5.59
C PRO A 322 -6.76 3.69 6.70
N GLY A 323 -5.82 2.74 6.60
CA GLY A 323 -5.56 1.74 7.63
C GLY A 323 -5.23 2.34 8.99
N LEU A 324 -4.48 3.45 9.05
CA LEU A 324 -4.18 4.17 10.30
C LEU A 324 -5.45 4.71 10.98
N LEU A 325 -6.38 5.26 10.20
CA LEU A 325 -7.66 5.76 10.72
C LEU A 325 -8.55 4.61 11.20
N ILE A 326 -8.56 3.50 10.47
CA ILE A 326 -9.33 2.30 10.82
C ILE A 326 -8.76 1.64 12.08
N ALA A 327 -7.44 1.51 12.20
CA ALA A 327 -6.78 1.01 13.41
C ALA A 327 -7.04 1.92 14.62
N PHE A 328 -7.07 3.24 14.43
CA PHE A 328 -7.54 4.18 15.46
C PHE A 328 -8.98 3.88 15.89
N SER A 329 -9.90 3.64 14.95
CA SER A 329 -11.30 3.37 15.26
C SER A 329 -11.50 2.12 16.14
N LEU A 330 -10.73 1.04 15.91
CA LEU A 330 -10.80 -0.16 16.73
C LEU A 330 -10.24 0.07 18.14
N ARG A 331 -9.10 0.75 18.24
CA ARG A 331 -8.51 1.14 19.53
C ARG A 331 -9.48 1.98 20.34
N TYR A 332 -10.13 2.95 19.70
CA TYR A 332 -11.15 3.79 20.32
C TYR A 332 -12.37 2.96 20.76
N ASP A 333 -12.87 2.06 19.92
CA ASP A 333 -14.02 1.22 20.25
C ASP A 333 -13.76 0.32 21.47
N TRP A 334 -12.57 -0.27 21.56
CA TRP A 334 -12.19 -1.09 22.72
C TRP A 334 -11.99 -0.25 23.98
N ALA A 335 -11.35 0.91 23.87
CA ALA A 335 -11.20 1.82 25.01
C ALA A 335 -12.55 2.39 25.50
N ALA A 336 -13.52 2.55 24.61
CA ALA A 336 -14.91 2.93 24.93
C ALA A 336 -15.81 1.73 25.30
N ASN A 337 -15.26 0.51 25.37
CA ASN A 337 -15.95 -0.74 25.64
C ASN A 337 -17.22 -0.95 24.76
N LYS A 338 -17.10 -0.64 23.47
CA LYS A 338 -18.20 -0.76 22.50
C LYS A 338 -18.25 -2.15 21.87
N ASN A 339 -19.47 -2.64 21.65
CA ASN A 339 -19.69 -3.82 20.82
C ASN A 339 -19.35 -3.52 19.35
N LEU A 340 -18.97 -4.54 18.59
CA LEU A 340 -18.53 -4.40 17.19
C LEU A 340 -19.56 -3.67 16.28
N ARG A 341 -20.86 -3.93 16.46
CA ARG A 341 -21.94 -3.26 15.69
C ARG A 341 -22.16 -1.81 16.09
N SER A 342 -22.00 -1.52 17.38
CA SER A 342 -22.13 -0.16 17.94
C SER A 342 -20.84 0.65 17.81
N GLY A 343 -19.73 0.01 17.45
CA GLY A 343 -18.44 0.66 17.22
C GLY A 343 -18.38 1.45 15.92
N TYR A 344 -17.21 1.99 15.64
CA TYR A 344 -16.84 2.66 14.39
C TYR A 344 -16.05 1.72 13.46
N PHE A 345 -15.32 0.75 14.01
CA PHE A 345 -14.42 -0.11 13.25
C PHE A 345 -15.11 -0.92 12.15
N LEU A 346 -16.19 -1.64 12.49
CA LEU A 346 -16.92 -2.46 11.51
C LEU A 346 -17.38 -1.63 10.31
N TRP A 347 -17.98 -0.47 10.59
CA TRP A 347 -18.48 0.43 9.55
C TRP A 347 -17.35 1.07 8.74
N SER A 348 -16.22 1.38 9.37
CA SER A 348 -15.04 1.91 8.70
C SER A 348 -14.37 0.88 7.79
N MET A 349 -14.31 -0.38 8.22
CA MET A 349 -13.84 -1.51 7.40
C MET A 349 -14.72 -1.74 6.18
N VAL A 350 -16.05 -1.74 6.37
CA VAL A 350 -17.02 -1.86 5.27
C VAL A 350 -16.87 -0.68 4.30
N ALA A 351 -16.76 0.54 4.82
CA ALA A 351 -16.57 1.74 4.02
C ALA A 351 -15.25 1.71 3.22
N TYR A 352 -14.15 1.24 3.81
CA TYR A 352 -12.89 1.03 3.11
C TYR A 352 -13.03 0.03 1.96
N GLY A 353 -13.67 -1.11 2.23
CA GLY A 353 -13.94 -2.12 1.21
C GLY A 353 -14.77 -1.56 0.04
N PHE A 354 -15.84 -0.82 0.32
CA PHE A 354 -16.64 -0.17 -0.73
C PHE A 354 -15.87 0.93 -1.47
N GLY A 355 -15.06 1.73 -0.76
CA GLY A 355 -14.24 2.77 -1.38
C GLY A 355 -13.22 2.17 -2.35
N LEU A 356 -12.51 1.13 -1.93
CA LEU A 356 -11.54 0.44 -2.78
C LEU A 356 -12.21 -0.28 -3.96
N LEU A 357 -13.38 -0.89 -3.76
CA LEU A 357 -14.16 -1.46 -4.85
C LEU A 357 -14.55 -0.40 -5.88
N THR A 358 -14.99 0.78 -5.42
CA THR A 358 -15.34 1.91 -6.28
C THR A 358 -14.14 2.38 -7.09
N THR A 359 -12.93 2.38 -6.50
CA THR A 359 -11.68 2.67 -7.22
C THR A 359 -11.47 1.71 -8.40
N TYR A 360 -11.62 0.40 -8.19
CA TYR A 360 -11.46 -0.58 -9.28
C TYR A 360 -12.53 -0.42 -10.35
N VAL A 361 -13.80 -0.21 -9.96
CA VAL A 361 -14.88 0.07 -10.93
C VAL A 361 -14.57 1.31 -11.75
N ALA A 362 -14.08 2.40 -11.12
CA ALA A 362 -13.71 3.62 -11.84
C ALA A 362 -12.51 3.41 -12.78
N LEU A 363 -11.49 2.64 -12.37
CA LEU A 363 -10.35 2.28 -13.21
C LEU A 363 -10.79 1.51 -14.47
N ASN A 364 -11.74 0.59 -14.33
CA ASN A 364 -12.24 -0.23 -15.44
C ASN A 364 -13.17 0.56 -16.38
N LEU A 365 -13.94 1.52 -15.85
CA LEU A 365 -14.80 2.39 -16.66
C LEU A 365 -14.03 3.48 -17.43
N MET A 366 -12.85 3.89 -16.94
CA MET A 366 -12.06 4.97 -17.54
C MET A 366 -10.94 4.46 -18.47
N ASP A 367 -11.14 3.28 -19.07
CA ASP A 367 -10.27 2.65 -20.09
C ASP A 367 -8.78 2.63 -19.72
N GLY A 368 -8.46 2.46 -18.43
CA GLY A 368 -7.09 2.37 -17.94
C GLY A 368 -6.37 3.71 -17.77
N HIS A 369 -7.07 4.84 -17.83
CA HIS A 369 -6.54 6.09 -17.30
C HIS A 369 -6.38 5.96 -15.78
N GLY A 370 -5.17 6.21 -15.27
CA GLY A 370 -4.89 6.08 -13.84
C GLY A 370 -5.82 6.96 -13.02
N GLN A 371 -6.41 6.36 -12.01
CA GLN A 371 -7.33 7.01 -11.08
C GLN A 371 -6.64 7.21 -9.72
N PRO A 372 -6.85 8.37 -9.07
CA PRO A 372 -6.43 8.55 -7.68
C PRO A 372 -7.30 7.66 -6.79
N ALA A 373 -6.70 6.66 -6.14
CA ALA A 373 -7.43 5.72 -5.31
C ALA A 373 -8.02 6.37 -4.05
N LEU A 374 -7.28 7.32 -3.46
CA LEU A 374 -7.71 8.02 -2.25
C LEU A 374 -8.89 8.96 -2.50
N LEU A 375 -9.13 9.36 -3.77
CA LEU A 375 -10.33 10.10 -4.16
C LEU A 375 -11.62 9.37 -3.76
N TYR A 376 -11.62 8.05 -3.86
CA TYR A 376 -12.76 7.22 -3.49
C TYR A 376 -12.66 6.77 -2.03
N ILE A 377 -11.50 6.27 -1.59
CA ILE A 377 -11.35 5.66 -0.26
C ILE A 377 -11.57 6.67 0.88
N VAL A 378 -11.05 7.90 0.76
CA VAL A 378 -11.09 8.89 1.85
C VAL A 378 -12.53 9.34 2.15
N PRO A 379 -13.36 9.74 1.17
CA PRO A 379 -14.76 10.09 1.43
C PRO A 379 -15.56 8.96 2.10
N PHE A 380 -15.38 7.71 1.68
CA PHE A 380 -16.09 6.59 2.30
C PHE A 380 -15.63 6.38 3.74
N THR A 381 -14.33 6.26 3.98
CA THR A 381 -13.79 5.95 5.33
C THR A 381 -14.00 7.09 6.31
N LEU A 382 -13.47 8.28 6.01
CA LEU A 382 -13.56 9.45 6.87
C LEU A 382 -14.99 9.96 6.99
N GLY A 383 -15.74 9.98 5.88
CA GLY A 383 -17.15 10.40 5.87
C GLY A 383 -18.03 9.50 6.73
N THR A 384 -17.80 8.18 6.73
CA THR A 384 -18.54 7.24 7.59
C THR A 384 -18.28 7.51 9.07
N ILE A 385 -17.02 7.70 9.48
CA ILE A 385 -16.68 8.02 10.88
C ILE A 385 -17.30 9.37 11.30
N TRP A 386 -17.22 10.38 10.44
CA TRP A 386 -17.83 11.68 10.69
C TRP A 386 -19.35 11.60 10.83
N ALA A 387 -20.02 10.90 9.91
CA ALA A 387 -21.47 10.74 9.91
C ALA A 387 -21.95 9.99 11.17
N LEU A 388 -21.28 8.88 11.52
CA LEU A 388 -21.60 8.13 12.73
C LEU A 388 -21.30 8.92 14.00
N GLY A 389 -20.16 9.61 14.06
CA GLY A 389 -19.78 10.44 15.20
C GLY A 389 -20.76 11.58 15.43
N ARG A 390 -21.25 12.22 14.36
CA ARG A 390 -22.30 13.25 14.42
C ARG A 390 -23.64 12.68 14.84
N LYS A 391 -24.07 11.56 14.24
CA LYS A 391 -25.35 10.90 14.57
C LYS A 391 -25.41 10.43 16.03
N ARG A 392 -24.28 10.01 16.59
CA ARG A 392 -24.15 9.52 17.98
C ARG A 392 -23.86 10.63 18.99
N GLY A 393 -23.60 11.87 18.55
CA GLY A 393 -23.23 12.98 19.43
C GLY A 393 -21.83 12.86 20.04
N GLU A 394 -20.98 11.97 19.54
CA GLU A 394 -19.65 11.67 20.09
C GLU A 394 -18.50 12.31 19.30
N LEU A 395 -18.81 13.12 18.28
CA LEU A 395 -17.81 13.71 17.39
C LEU A 395 -16.73 14.50 18.17
N ARG A 396 -17.12 15.20 19.24
CA ARG A 396 -16.18 15.94 20.09
C ARG A 396 -15.18 15.02 20.80
N ASN A 397 -15.62 13.84 21.22
CA ASN A 397 -14.78 12.85 21.91
C ASN A 397 -13.81 12.19 20.92
N LEU A 398 -14.31 11.80 19.74
CA LEU A 398 -13.48 11.31 18.64
C LEU A 398 -12.42 12.34 18.22
N TRP A 399 -12.81 13.61 18.12
CA TRP A 399 -11.92 14.71 17.73
C TRP A 399 -10.77 14.90 18.71
N ARG A 400 -11.00 14.68 20.00
CA ARG A 400 -9.98 14.74 21.06
C ARG A 400 -9.24 13.43 21.27
N GLY A 401 -9.75 12.31 20.75
CA GLY A 401 -9.19 10.98 20.99
C GLY A 401 -9.48 10.41 22.37
N GLU A 402 -10.40 11.03 23.12
CA GLU A 402 -10.72 10.67 24.50
C GLU A 402 -12.09 10.00 24.55
N PRO A 403 -12.17 8.65 24.64
CA PRO A 403 -13.44 8.00 24.88
C PRO A 403 -13.95 8.36 26.27
N VAL A 404 -15.28 8.41 26.44
CA VAL A 404 -15.89 8.65 27.76
C VAL A 404 -15.51 7.50 28.68
N ARG A 405 -14.57 7.74 29.59
CA ARG A 405 -14.19 6.77 30.62
C ARG A 405 -15.33 6.72 31.63
N VAL A 406 -16.05 5.60 31.67
CA VAL A 406 -17.02 5.36 32.75
C VAL A 406 -16.19 5.12 34.02
N CYS A 407 -16.28 6.02 35.01
CA CYS A 407 -15.57 5.86 36.28
C CYS A 407 -15.98 4.53 36.94
N PRO A 408 -15.04 3.60 37.19
CA PRO A 408 -15.38 2.33 37.84
C PRO A 408 -15.92 2.52 39.26
N HIS A 409 -15.61 3.64 39.92
CA HIS A 409 -16.18 3.99 41.24
C HIS A 409 -17.70 4.25 41.23
N CYS A 410 -18.27 4.67 40.11
CA CYS A 410 -19.73 4.90 40.00
C CYS A 410 -20.53 3.59 39.83
N ILE A 411 -19.88 2.46 39.55
CA ILE A 411 -20.54 1.16 39.41
C ILE A 411 -20.74 0.51 40.78
N ARG A 412 -19.84 0.79 41.74
CA ARG A 412 -19.91 0.23 43.11
C ARG A 412 -20.93 0.91 44.04
N SER A 413 -21.51 2.05 43.65
CA SER A 413 -22.51 2.74 44.49
C SER A 413 -23.96 2.40 44.12
N LYS A 414 -24.18 1.43 43.22
CA LYS A 414 -25.52 1.01 42.76
C LYS A 414 -25.82 -0.49 42.99
N THR A 415 -24.95 -1.17 43.72
CA THR A 415 -25.22 -2.49 44.33
C THR A 415 -25.22 -2.30 45.82
#